data_AF-A0A1F5W7D0-F1
#
_entry.id   AF-A0A1F5W7D0-F1
#
_cell.length_a   1.000
_cell.length_b   1.000
_cell.length_c   1.000
_cell.angle_alpha   90.00
_cell.angle_beta   90.00
_cell.angle_gamma   90.00
#
_symmetry.space_group_name_H-M   'P 1'
#
loop_
_entity.id
_entity.type
_entity.pdbx_description
1 polymer ?
#
loop_
_entity_poly.entity_id
_entity_poly.type
_entity_poly.pdbx_seq_one_letter_code
_entity_poly.pdbx_strand_id
1 'polypeptide(L)'
;MAYLSLLKNPAWDMVFVFMLVAAGFFWGISGGKKKMAMGIVAIYVLTALFPFVSVDYLASGRAPNEAFMFGAGAFLILLVLLALFLLRAFRGVWKEDGAWWEILVFAILAAGFLMTSLIGLAQPSIAKNNFLNLSPLTLKLFADPIIAKWWTILPIFGVMFL
;
A
#
# COMPACT_ATOMS: atom_id res chain seq x y z
N MET A 1 23.15 21.65 -6.87
CA MET A 1 21.89 21.69 -7.67
C MET A 1 21.36 20.31 -8.11
N ALA A 2 22.04 19.19 -7.84
CA ALA A 2 21.59 17.84 -8.23
C ALA A 2 20.47 17.23 -7.35
N TYR A 3 20.20 17.79 -6.17
CA TYR A 3 19.17 17.30 -5.24
C TYR A 3 17.75 17.68 -5.69
N LEU A 4 17.60 18.75 -6.47
CA LEU A 4 16.31 19.21 -6.99
C LEU A 4 15.85 18.40 -8.21
N SER A 5 16.74 17.69 -8.92
CA SER A 5 16.34 16.82 -10.04
C SER A 5 15.71 15.51 -9.58
N LEU A 6 16.03 15.03 -8.38
CA LEU A 6 15.32 13.91 -7.74
C LEU A 6 13.86 14.25 -7.42
N LEU A 7 13.55 15.53 -7.20
CA LEU A 7 12.18 16.01 -7.03
C LEU A 7 11.45 16.25 -8.36
N LYS A 8 12.19 16.43 -9.47
CA LYS A 8 11.61 16.61 -10.82
C LYS A 8 11.28 15.30 -11.52
N ASN A 9 11.98 14.22 -11.18
CA ASN A 9 11.69 12.84 -11.59
C ASN A 9 11.92 11.93 -10.37
N PRO A 10 10.99 11.91 -9.39
CA PRO A 10 11.13 10.98 -8.28
C PRO A 10 11.16 9.57 -8.88
N ALA A 11 12.23 8.82 -8.60
CA ALA A 11 12.17 7.38 -8.75
C ALA A 11 11.11 6.92 -7.76
N TRP A 12 9.89 6.70 -8.24
CA TRP A 12 8.76 6.28 -7.41
C TRP A 12 9.11 5.01 -6.63
N ASP A 13 10.04 4.21 -7.14
CA ASP A 13 10.72 3.13 -6.43
C ASP A 13 11.25 3.53 -5.04
N MET A 14 11.91 4.69 -4.90
CA MET A 14 12.40 5.16 -3.61
C MET A 14 11.26 5.55 -2.68
N VAL A 15 10.24 6.26 -3.18
CA VAL A 15 9.06 6.64 -2.38
C VAL A 15 8.39 5.38 -1.84
N PHE A 16 8.25 4.37 -2.68
CA PHE A 16 7.70 3.08 -2.31
C PHE A 16 8.59 2.33 -1.31
N VAL A 17 9.90 2.28 -1.51
CA VAL A 17 10.83 1.68 -0.54
C VAL A 17 10.78 2.40 0.81
N PHE A 18 10.76 3.73 0.85
CA PHE A 18 10.64 4.47 2.10
C PHE A 18 9.29 4.24 2.77
N MET A 19 8.21 4.15 2.00
CA MET A 19 6.89 3.84 2.51
C MET A 19 6.81 2.41 3.06
N LEU A 20 7.41 1.45 2.38
CA LEU A 20 7.54 0.05 2.79
C LEU A 20 8.32 -0.08 4.11
N VAL A 21 9.46 0.60 4.21
CA VAL A 21 10.26 0.64 5.44
C VAL A 21 9.49 1.35 6.55
N ALA A 22 8.83 2.48 6.26
CA ALA A 22 8.13 3.23 7.29
C ALA A 22 6.88 2.49 7.81
N ALA A 23 6.06 1.94 6.92
CA ALA A 23 4.86 1.19 7.26
C ALA A 23 5.18 -0.20 7.81
N GLY A 24 6.25 -0.86 7.34
CA GLY A 24 6.63 -2.18 7.83
C GLY A 24 7.38 -2.13 9.16
N PHE A 25 8.43 -1.30 9.22
CA PHE A 25 9.37 -1.26 10.33
C PHE A 25 8.83 -0.44 11.51
N PHE A 26 8.44 0.83 11.29
CA PHE A 26 8.01 1.69 12.40
C PHE A 26 6.62 1.31 12.91
N TRP A 27 5.67 1.02 12.02
CA TRP A 27 4.32 0.61 12.44
C TRP A 27 4.30 -0.80 13.04
N GLY A 28 5.07 -1.73 12.48
CA GLY A 28 5.16 -3.11 12.98
C GLY A 28 5.83 -3.20 14.35
N ILE A 29 6.97 -2.55 14.54
CA ILE A 29 7.72 -2.61 15.80
C ILE A 29 6.98 -1.87 16.93
N SER A 30 6.38 -0.71 16.65
CA SER A 30 5.60 0.03 17.66
C SER A 30 4.21 -0.56 17.91
N GLY A 31 3.73 -1.38 16.98
CA GLY A 31 2.36 -1.86 16.95
C GLY A 31 2.15 -3.28 17.42
N GLY A 32 3.14 -4.13 17.22
CA GLY A 32 2.99 -5.56 17.36
C GLY A 32 2.18 -6.17 16.22
N LYS A 33 2.11 -7.50 16.23
CA LYS A 33 1.42 -8.34 15.24
C LYS A 33 -0.01 -7.90 14.95
N LYS A 34 -0.77 -7.60 16.01
CA LYS A 34 -2.19 -7.22 15.93
C LYS A 34 -2.42 -6.02 15.01
N LYS A 35 -1.60 -4.96 15.15
CA LYS A 35 -1.77 -3.74 14.34
C LYS A 35 -1.41 -4.00 12.87
N MET A 36 -0.47 -4.90 12.60
CA MET A 36 -0.10 -5.29 11.24
C MET A 36 -1.19 -6.11 10.56
N ALA A 37 -1.76 -7.10 11.26
CA ALA A 37 -2.89 -7.87 10.75
C ALA A 37 -4.11 -6.97 10.45
N MET A 38 -4.44 -6.03 11.35
CA MET A 38 -5.48 -5.04 11.08
C MET A 38 -5.14 -4.10 9.93
N GLY A 39 -3.87 -3.74 9.74
CA GLY A 39 -3.42 -2.99 8.58
C GLY A 39 -3.72 -3.73 7.27
N ILE A 40 -3.43 -5.02 7.21
CA ILE A 40 -3.76 -5.86 6.04
C ILE A 40 -5.27 -5.90 5.79
N VAL A 41 -6.08 -6.10 6.84
CA VAL A 41 -7.55 -6.07 6.73
C VAL A 41 -8.03 -4.70 6.22
N ALA A 42 -7.46 -3.61 6.73
CA ALA A 42 -7.78 -2.26 6.27
C ALA A 42 -7.44 -2.08 4.77
N ILE A 43 -6.30 -2.61 4.31
CA ILE A 43 -5.96 -2.58 2.88
C ILE A 43 -7.01 -3.35 2.07
N TYR A 44 -7.43 -4.56 2.48
CA TYR A 44 -8.47 -5.31 1.75
C TYR A 44 -9.79 -4.54 1.67
N VAL A 45 -10.28 -4.06 2.82
CA VAL A 45 -11.55 -3.34 2.91
C VAL A 45 -11.49 -2.09 2.05
N LEU A 46 -10.39 -1.32 2.15
CA LEU A 46 -10.27 -0.11 1.37
C LEU A 46 -10.13 -0.41 -0.12
N THR A 47 -9.31 -1.37 -0.53
CA THR A 47 -9.17 -1.75 -1.95
C THR A 47 -10.52 -2.17 -2.55
N ALA A 48 -11.39 -2.82 -1.78
CA ALA A 48 -12.74 -3.18 -2.22
C ALA A 48 -13.70 -1.97 -2.28
N LEU A 49 -13.57 -1.02 -1.34
CA LEU A 49 -14.46 0.14 -1.24
C LEU A 49 -14.03 1.33 -2.11
N PHE A 50 -12.74 1.44 -2.43
CA PHE A 50 -12.17 2.60 -3.12
C PHE A 50 -12.82 2.90 -4.48
N PRO A 51 -13.22 1.90 -5.30
CA PRO A 51 -13.97 2.17 -6.54
C PRO A 51 -15.31 2.90 -6.34
N PHE A 52 -15.87 2.89 -5.13
CA PHE A 52 -17.09 3.62 -4.78
C PHE A 52 -16.79 5.01 -4.21
N VAL A 53 -15.53 5.33 -3.94
CA VAL A 53 -15.10 6.68 -3.56
C VAL A 53 -14.91 7.47 -4.84
N SER A 54 -15.75 8.49 -5.05
CA SER A 54 -15.80 9.30 -6.26
C SER A 54 -14.62 10.28 -6.40
N VAL A 55 -13.39 9.77 -6.35
CA VAL A 55 -12.15 10.56 -6.45
C VAL A 55 -11.91 11.08 -7.87
N ASP A 56 -12.52 10.46 -8.88
CA ASP A 56 -12.36 10.82 -10.30
C ASP A 56 -12.76 12.28 -10.58
N TYR A 57 -13.75 12.81 -9.87
CA TYR A 57 -14.14 14.22 -9.99
C TYR A 57 -13.00 15.18 -9.56
N LEU A 58 -12.22 14.79 -8.55
CA LEU A 58 -11.08 15.58 -8.05
C LEU A 58 -9.88 15.56 -9.02
N ALA A 59 -9.82 14.54 -9.88
CA ALA A 59 -8.79 14.33 -10.89
C ALA A 59 -9.19 14.80 -12.30
N SER A 60 -10.44 15.24 -12.49
CA SER A 60 -10.96 15.67 -13.78
C SER A 60 -10.13 16.83 -14.37
N GLY A 61 -9.73 16.71 -15.64
CA GLY A 61 -8.92 17.71 -16.34
C GLY A 61 -7.43 17.75 -15.97
N ARG A 62 -6.95 16.87 -15.09
CA ARG A 62 -5.53 16.80 -14.70
C ARG A 62 -4.72 15.83 -15.57
N ALA A 63 -3.40 15.99 -15.54
CA ALA A 63 -2.50 15.04 -16.17
C ALA A 63 -2.54 13.66 -15.49
N PRO A 64 -2.26 12.54 -16.20
CA PRO A 64 -2.39 11.18 -15.65
C PRO A 64 -1.56 10.93 -14.38
N ASN A 65 -0.37 11.51 -14.29
CA ASN A 65 0.50 11.43 -13.11
C ASN A 65 -0.14 12.15 -11.90
N GLU A 66 -0.70 13.34 -12.11
CA GLU A 66 -1.40 14.08 -11.07
C GLU A 66 -2.66 13.33 -10.61
N ALA A 67 -3.46 12.82 -11.54
CA ALA A 67 -4.64 12.01 -11.24
C ALA A 67 -4.28 10.80 -10.35
N PHE A 68 -3.21 10.10 -10.70
CA PHE A 68 -2.67 9.02 -9.88
C PHE A 68 -2.25 9.50 -8.48
N MET A 69 -1.51 10.61 -8.38
CA MET A 69 -1.07 11.16 -7.09
C MET A 69 -2.24 11.53 -6.18
N PHE A 70 -3.31 12.11 -6.74
CA PHE A 70 -4.53 12.40 -5.98
C PHE A 70 -5.24 11.13 -5.54
N GLY A 71 -5.38 10.14 -6.42
CA GLY A 71 -5.96 8.84 -6.10
C GLY A 71 -5.19 8.11 -5.01
N ALA A 72 -3.88 7.98 -5.17
CA ALA A 72 -2.98 7.38 -4.19
C ALA A 72 -3.02 8.14 -2.86
N GLY A 73 -2.97 9.48 -2.88
CA GLY A 73 -3.06 10.30 -1.68
C GLY A 73 -4.38 10.10 -0.92
N ALA A 74 -5.51 10.13 -1.63
CA ALA A 74 -6.82 9.86 -1.04
C ALA A 74 -6.91 8.45 -0.46
N PHE A 75 -6.40 7.45 -1.18
CA PHE A 75 -6.32 6.07 -0.71
C PHE A 75 -5.51 5.97 0.59
N LEU A 76 -4.33 6.57 0.66
CA LEU A 76 -3.48 6.51 1.85
C LEU A 76 -4.09 7.22 3.06
N ILE A 77 -4.73 8.37 2.85
CA ILE A 77 -5.44 9.07 3.93
C ILE A 77 -6.58 8.21 4.46
N LEU A 78 -7.42 7.67 3.57
CA LEU A 78 -8.51 6.78 3.95
C LEU A 78 -8.01 5.50 4.64
N LEU A 79 -6.87 4.96 4.19
CA LEU A 79 -6.27 3.77 4.78
C LEU A 79 -5.84 4.03 6.23
N VAL A 80 -5.15 5.14 6.48
CA VAL A 80 -4.75 5.53 7.83
C VAL A 80 -5.98 5.74 8.72
N LEU A 81 -6.98 6.47 8.23
CA LEU A 81 -8.23 6.68 8.98
C LEU A 81 -8.91 5.35 9.31
N LEU A 82 -9.10 4.48 8.31
CA LEU A 82 -9.73 3.17 8.48
C LEU A 82 -8.95 2.30 9.46
N ALA A 83 -7.62 2.25 9.34
CA ALA A 83 -6.77 1.51 10.26
C ALA A 83 -6.96 2.02 11.70
N LEU A 84 -6.94 3.34 11.92
CA LEU A 84 -7.19 3.93 13.25
C LEU A 84 -8.59 3.60 13.79
N PHE A 85 -9.62 3.64 12.95
CA PHE A 85 -10.98 3.25 13.33
C PHE A 85 -11.07 1.78 13.74
N LEU A 86 -10.48 0.87 12.95
CA LEU A 86 -10.46 -0.56 13.26
C LEU A 86 -9.67 -0.85 14.54
N LEU A 87 -8.50 -0.22 14.72
CA LEU A 87 -7.72 -0.32 15.96
C LEU A 87 -8.53 0.08 17.19
N ARG A 88 -9.33 1.15 17.08
CA ARG A 88 -10.23 1.61 18.14
C ARG A 88 -11.39 0.65 18.37
N ALA A 89 -12.04 0.18 17.30
CA ALA A 89 -13.20 -0.70 17.38
C ALA A 89 -12.87 -2.06 17.99
N PHE A 90 -11.69 -2.60 17.68
CA PHE A 90 -11.22 -3.91 18.16
C PHE A 90 -10.25 -3.83 19.35
N ARG A 91 -10.30 -2.73 20.10
CA ARG A 91 -9.52 -2.58 21.33
C ARG A 91 -9.95 -3.65 22.35
N GLY A 92 -8.99 -4.38 22.90
CA GLY A 92 -9.25 -5.41 23.93
C GLY A 92 -9.66 -6.81 23.43
N VAL A 93 -9.95 -7.00 22.14
CA VAL A 93 -10.40 -8.30 21.59
C VAL A 93 -9.25 -9.31 21.40
N TRP A 94 -8.00 -8.86 21.33
CA TRP A 94 -6.83 -9.69 21.04
C TRP A 94 -5.78 -9.45 22.12
N LYS A 95 -5.30 -10.51 22.77
CA LYS A 95 -4.38 -10.48 23.92
C LYS A 95 -2.97 -11.01 23.63
N GLU A 96 -2.70 -11.51 22.44
CA GLU A 96 -1.41 -12.12 22.12
C GLU A 96 -0.45 -11.14 21.45
N ASP A 97 0.70 -10.95 22.07
CA ASP A 97 1.88 -10.35 21.44
C ASP A 97 2.56 -11.42 20.60
N GLY A 98 2.53 -11.22 19.28
CA GLY A 98 3.15 -12.15 18.32
C GLY A 98 4.67 -12.17 18.38
N ALA A 99 5.26 -13.23 17.86
CA ALA A 99 6.71 -13.32 17.75
C ALA A 99 7.25 -12.24 16.79
N TRP A 100 8.46 -11.74 17.04
CA TRP A 100 9.06 -10.66 16.24
C TRP A 100 9.18 -10.99 14.75
N TRP A 101 9.37 -12.28 14.41
CA TRP A 101 9.45 -12.72 13.01
C TRP A 101 8.07 -12.69 12.32
N GLU A 102 6.98 -12.92 13.05
CA GLU A 102 5.60 -12.82 12.51
C GLU A 102 5.31 -11.38 12.09
N ILE A 103 5.77 -10.41 12.90
CA ILE A 103 5.67 -8.98 12.59
C ILE A 103 6.43 -8.66 11.30
N LEU A 104 7.61 -9.24 11.09
CA LEU A 104 8.38 -9.04 9.85
C LEU A 104 7.69 -9.66 8.64
N VAL A 105 7.11 -10.86 8.76
CA VAL A 105 6.35 -11.49 7.67
C VAL A 105 5.14 -10.63 7.33
N PHE A 106 4.39 -10.18 8.34
CA PHE A 106 3.28 -9.27 8.12
C PHE A 106 3.70 -7.93 7.50
N ALA A 107 4.87 -7.40 7.88
CA ALA A 107 5.42 -6.21 7.27
C ALA A 107 5.62 -6.38 5.78
N ILE A 108 6.23 -7.48 5.35
CA ILE A 108 6.48 -7.81 3.93
C ILE A 108 5.17 -8.06 3.16
N LEU A 109 4.20 -8.73 3.79
CA LEU A 109 2.91 -9.00 3.16
C LEU A 109 2.08 -7.73 2.99
N ALA A 110 1.95 -6.92 4.05
CA ALA A 110 1.25 -5.64 4.01
C ALA A 110 1.89 -4.68 3.00
N ALA A 111 3.22 -4.62 3.02
CA ALA A 111 4.06 -3.93 2.06
C ALA A 111 3.70 -4.24 0.61
N GLY A 112 3.87 -5.50 0.20
CA GLY A 112 3.66 -5.89 -1.19
C GLY A 112 2.20 -5.77 -1.60
N PHE A 113 1.27 -6.04 -0.68
CA PHE A 113 -0.15 -5.86 -0.97
C PHE A 113 -0.53 -4.39 -1.17
N LEU A 114 -0.02 -3.49 -0.33
CA LEU A 114 -0.21 -2.05 -0.47
C LEU A 114 0.36 -1.55 -1.79
N MET A 115 1.56 -2.01 -2.15
CA MET A 115 2.22 -1.68 -3.41
C MET A 115 1.40 -2.08 -4.64
N THR A 116 0.97 -3.34 -4.70
CA THR A 116 0.09 -3.82 -5.76
C THR A 116 -1.24 -3.07 -5.77
N SER A 117 -1.82 -2.76 -4.60
CA SER A 117 -3.06 -1.98 -4.52
C SER A 117 -2.88 -0.57 -5.08
N LEU A 118 -1.82 0.14 -4.70
CA LEU A 118 -1.51 1.48 -5.19
C LEU A 118 -1.24 1.48 -6.70
N ILE A 119 -0.43 0.55 -7.20
CA ILE A 119 -0.19 0.42 -8.65
C ILE A 119 -1.48 0.03 -9.37
N GLY A 120 -2.36 -0.74 -8.76
CA GLY A 120 -3.67 -1.08 -9.32
C GLY A 120 -4.62 0.12 -9.45
N LEU A 121 -4.44 1.19 -8.66
CA LEU A 121 -5.14 2.46 -8.84
C LEU A 121 -4.67 3.20 -10.10
N ALA A 122 -3.47 2.89 -10.57
CA ALA A 122 -2.93 3.47 -11.78
C ALA A 122 -3.76 2.95 -12.97
N GLN A 123 -4.29 3.86 -13.79
CA GLN A 123 -5.00 3.49 -15.01
C GLN A 123 -4.14 2.53 -15.87
N PRO A 124 -4.73 1.65 -16.70
CA PRO A 124 -3.98 0.72 -17.58
C PRO A 124 -2.92 1.40 -18.47
N SER A 125 -3.07 2.71 -18.71
CA SER A 125 -2.12 3.57 -19.41
C SER A 125 -0.78 3.73 -18.68
N ILE A 126 -0.74 3.62 -17.36
CA ILE A 126 0.47 3.78 -16.55
C ILE A 126 1.41 2.58 -16.71
N ALA A 127 0.87 1.36 -16.80
CA ALA A 127 1.67 0.17 -17.07
C ALA A 127 2.23 0.14 -18.51
N LYS A 128 1.48 0.67 -19.49
CA LYS A 128 1.90 0.66 -20.90
C LYS A 128 2.97 1.70 -21.23
N ASN A 129 2.92 2.87 -20.58
CA ASN A 129 3.82 3.99 -20.91
C ASN A 129 4.82 4.34 -19.80
N ASN A 130 4.81 3.59 -18.69
CA ASN A 130 5.66 3.79 -17.52
C ASN A 130 5.78 5.26 -17.07
N PHE A 131 4.66 5.98 -17.00
CA PHE A 131 4.65 7.40 -16.63
C PHE A 131 5.16 7.68 -15.21
N LEU A 132 5.14 6.66 -14.34
CA LEU A 132 5.71 6.71 -12.99
C LEU A 132 7.23 6.44 -12.98
N ASN A 133 7.85 6.22 -14.14
CA ASN A 133 9.28 5.93 -14.30
C ASN A 133 9.76 4.85 -13.30
N LEU A 134 8.95 3.81 -13.14
CA LEU A 134 9.24 2.69 -12.25
C LEU A 134 10.28 1.78 -12.87
N SER A 135 11.13 1.19 -12.04
CA SER A 135 12.06 0.18 -12.52
C SER A 135 11.32 -1.02 -13.12
N PRO A 136 11.91 -1.71 -14.11
CA PRO A 136 11.35 -2.95 -14.65
C PRO A 136 11.11 -4.01 -13.57
N LEU A 137 11.95 -4.04 -12.54
CA LEU A 137 11.81 -4.96 -11.42
C LEU A 137 10.54 -4.67 -10.61
N THR A 138 10.27 -3.41 -10.29
CA THR A 138 9.08 -3.00 -9.54
C THR A 138 7.80 -3.31 -10.32
N LEU A 139 7.79 -3.02 -11.62
CA LEU A 139 6.67 -3.37 -12.49
C LEU A 139 6.45 -4.89 -12.53
N LYS A 140 7.53 -5.67 -12.66
CA LYS A 140 7.45 -7.14 -12.64
C LYS A 140 6.92 -7.67 -11.30
N LEU A 141 7.35 -7.12 -10.17
CA LEU A 141 6.99 -7.64 -8.86
C LEU A 141 5.57 -7.24 -8.42
N PHE A 142 5.09 -6.05 -8.80
CA PHE A 142 3.85 -5.51 -8.23
C PHE A 142 2.76 -5.22 -9.27
N ALA A 143 3.10 -5.10 -10.56
CA ALA A 143 2.16 -4.84 -11.64
C ALA A 143 1.89 -6.07 -12.54
N ASP A 144 2.77 -7.08 -12.51
CA ASP A 144 2.55 -8.33 -13.24
C ASP A 144 1.26 -9.01 -12.72
N PRO A 145 0.30 -9.38 -13.59
CA PRO A 145 -1.00 -9.88 -13.16
C PRO A 145 -0.92 -11.15 -12.30
N ILE A 146 0.07 -12.01 -12.55
CA ILE A 146 0.23 -13.27 -11.82
C ILE A 146 0.85 -12.98 -10.45
N ILE A 147 1.92 -12.19 -10.41
CA ILE A 147 2.62 -11.90 -9.15
C ILE A 147 1.77 -10.98 -8.24
N ALA A 148 1.12 -9.97 -8.81
CA ALA A 148 0.17 -9.09 -8.11
C ALA A 148 -0.96 -9.87 -7.43
N LYS A 149 -1.45 -10.93 -8.08
CA LYS A 149 -2.45 -11.82 -7.49
C LYS A 149 -1.94 -12.50 -6.23
N TRP A 150 -0.67 -12.94 -6.20
CA TRP A 150 -0.07 -13.53 -5.01
C TRP A 150 0.11 -12.52 -3.88
N TRP A 151 0.51 -11.28 -4.18
CA TRP A 151 0.54 -10.19 -3.20
C TRP A 151 -0.83 -9.88 -2.59
N THR A 152 -1.91 -10.22 -3.29
CA THR A 152 -3.29 -10.05 -2.82
C THR A 152 -3.83 -11.30 -2.12
N ILE A 153 -3.22 -12.47 -2.25
CA ILE A 153 -3.72 -13.72 -1.62
C ILE A 153 -2.92 -14.07 -0.37
N LEU A 154 -1.59 -13.98 -0.42
CA LEU A 154 -0.72 -14.36 0.69
C LEU A 154 -1.03 -13.62 2.02
N PRO A 155 -1.40 -12.33 2.03
CA PRO A 155 -1.75 -11.66 3.28
C PRO A 155 -2.96 -12.28 4.01
N ILE A 156 -3.91 -12.89 3.31
CA ILE A 156 -5.03 -13.63 3.95
C ILE A 156 -4.48 -14.80 4.75
N PHE A 157 -3.60 -15.59 4.16
CA PHE A 157 -2.95 -16.71 4.84
C PHE A 157 -2.13 -16.22 6.04
N GLY A 158 -1.40 -15.11 5.88
CA GLY A 158 -0.72 -14.46 6.99
C GLY A 158 -1.68 -14.19 8.15
N VAL A 159 -2.80 -13.49 7.89
CA VAL A 159 -3.76 -13.12 8.96
C VAL A 159 -4.45 -14.33 9.60
N MET A 160 -4.67 -15.41 8.84
CA MET A 160 -5.37 -16.60 9.34
C MET A 160 -4.47 -17.54 10.15
N PHE A 161 -3.18 -17.65 9.80
CA PHE A 161 -2.30 -18.70 10.32
C PHE A 161 -1.14 -18.19 11.15
N LEU A 162 -0.78 -16.91 11.02
CA LEU A 162 0.18 -16.23 11.90
C LEU A 162 -0.62 -15.49 12.95
#